data_AF-A0A9N7NU89-F1
#
_entry.id   AF-A0A9N7NU89-F1
#
_cell.length_a   1.000
_cell.length_b   1.000
_cell.length_c   1.000
_cell.angle_alpha   90.00
_cell.angle_beta   90.00
_cell.angle_gamma   90.00
#
_symmetry.space_group_name_H-M   'P 1'
#
loop_
_entity.id
_entity.type
_entity.pdbx_description
1 polymer ?
#
loop_
_entity_poly.entity_id
_entity_poly.type
_entity_poly.pdbx_seq_one_letter_code
_entity_poly.pdbx_strand_id
1 'polypeptide(L)'
;MEAFRSRRNHSRWAAAGAGPGCPPDFAAHLPRPAPFPPDLPHFLLRFPLSQDTENYKPTIRYSPGDSVQFSIYESSVGGEIFDSLVGNQPRDADAFYDYTPQLPPVITEPDCKLIRLLAVQVTLFPGRGVCVGVTNHHSADDASSIVGFVRAWASACRSGSLENARPVFDRGLIVDPSGRLESAYWDQMKRVPLTLSPFPLPTNRVRATYIFYRARIEKLKDSVVANLGFMGLDRPSSFVAASAHTRYRSKCLIKVNTLLLTVPLSHKASLVPSNLS
;
A
#
# COMPACT_ATOMS: atom_id res chain seq x y z
N MET A 1 33.67 22.48 -21.36
CA MET A 1 32.21 22.50 -21.13
C MET A 1 31.84 21.16 -20.48
N GLU A 2 32.24 20.85 -19.25
CA GLU A 2 31.67 21.38 -17.98
C GLU A 2 30.17 21.71 -18.13
N ALA A 3 29.20 21.06 -17.48
CA ALA A 3 29.22 20.38 -16.19
C ALA A 3 28.27 19.15 -16.16
N PHE A 4 28.83 17.96 -15.95
CA PHE A 4 28.17 16.85 -15.27
C PHE A 4 28.74 16.82 -13.85
N ARG A 5 28.15 17.59 -12.93
CA ARG A 5 28.44 17.45 -11.50
C ARG A 5 27.33 16.65 -10.83
N SER A 6 27.68 15.40 -10.57
CA SER A 6 27.24 14.62 -9.42
C SER A 6 26.87 15.51 -8.23
N ARG A 7 25.61 15.44 -7.78
CA ARG A 7 25.25 15.66 -6.38
C ARG A 7 24.28 14.56 -5.95
N ARG A 8 24.87 13.41 -5.61
CA ARG A 8 24.31 12.52 -4.60
C ARG A 8 24.34 13.27 -3.27
N ASN A 9 23.18 13.73 -2.79
CA ASN A 9 23.03 14.03 -1.37
C ASN A 9 22.55 12.76 -0.68
N HIS A 10 23.53 11.96 -0.25
CA HIS A 10 23.35 11.17 0.97
C HIS A 10 23.18 12.17 2.13
N SER A 11 22.26 11.89 3.06
CA SER A 11 21.76 12.73 4.16
C SER A 11 20.73 13.80 3.76
N ARG A 12 19.42 13.48 3.85
CA ARG A 12 18.33 14.46 3.69
C ARG A 12 17.37 14.56 4.86
N TRP A 13 17.58 13.78 5.90
CA TRP A 13 16.68 13.68 7.03
C TRP A 13 17.50 13.79 8.31
N ALA A 14 17.17 14.78 9.13
CA ALA A 14 17.55 14.75 10.53
C ALA A 14 16.49 13.89 11.25
N ALA A 15 16.93 12.88 12.00
CA ALA A 15 16.10 12.41 13.11
C ALA A 15 15.91 13.62 14.03
N ALA A 16 14.68 13.92 14.45
CA ALA A 16 14.41 15.03 15.36
C ALA A 16 15.11 14.77 16.71
N GLY A 17 16.36 15.21 16.82
CA GLY A 17 17.02 15.48 18.09
C GLY A 17 16.63 16.88 18.54
N ALA A 18 16.26 17.02 19.81
CA ALA A 18 15.95 18.32 20.41
C ALA A 18 17.19 19.23 20.38
N GLY A 19 17.33 20.02 19.32
CA GLY A 19 18.35 21.05 19.15
C GLY A 19 17.76 22.45 19.41
N PRO A 20 18.54 23.38 19.99
CA PRO A 20 18.04 24.66 20.46
C PRO A 20 17.80 25.60 19.27
N GLY A 21 16.54 25.98 19.05
CA GLY A 21 16.14 26.90 17.97
C GLY A 21 14.71 26.73 17.46
N CYS A 22 13.96 25.74 17.94
CA CYS A 22 12.55 25.59 17.59
C CYS A 22 11.71 26.69 18.27
N PRO A 23 10.86 27.45 17.54
CA PRO A 23 9.84 28.28 18.17
C PRO A 23 8.93 27.39 19.03
N PRO A 24 8.62 27.77 20.28
CA PRO A 24 8.04 26.87 21.28
C PRO A 24 6.64 26.32 21.00
N ASP A 25 5.98 26.68 19.89
CA ASP A 25 4.53 26.42 19.73
C ASP A 25 4.11 25.59 18.51
N PHE A 26 5.00 25.09 17.66
CA PHE A 26 4.53 24.24 16.54
C PHE A 26 4.11 22.83 17.00
N ALA A 27 4.76 22.30 18.05
CA ALA A 27 4.36 21.05 18.70
C ALA A 27 2.97 21.13 19.37
N ALA A 28 2.48 22.34 19.66
CA ALA A 28 1.17 22.58 20.27
C ALA A 28 0.02 22.62 19.24
N HIS A 29 0.32 22.80 17.96
CA HIS A 29 -0.66 22.94 16.88
C HIS A 29 -0.79 21.72 15.95
N LEU A 30 0.12 20.76 16.05
CA LEU A 30 -0.22 19.41 15.61
C LEU A 30 -1.38 18.94 16.50
N PRO A 31 -2.45 18.32 15.96
CA PRO A 31 -3.34 17.56 16.82
C PRO A 31 -2.40 16.69 17.65
N ARG A 32 -2.47 16.79 18.99
CA ARG A 32 -1.68 15.92 19.88
C ARG A 32 -1.73 14.57 19.21
N PRO A 33 -0.60 13.95 18.81
CA PRO A 33 -0.68 12.60 18.33
C PRO A 33 -1.42 11.90 19.47
N ALA A 34 -2.68 11.49 19.23
CA ALA A 34 -3.33 10.54 20.09
C ALA A 34 -2.24 9.48 20.21
N PRO A 35 -1.66 9.29 21.42
CA PRO A 35 -0.41 8.60 21.55
C PRO A 35 -0.60 7.34 20.74
N PHE A 36 0.20 7.23 19.67
CA PHE A 36 0.29 5.98 18.94
C PHE A 36 0.47 4.98 20.09
N PRO A 37 -0.48 4.05 20.35
CA PRO A 37 -0.37 3.22 21.52
C PRO A 37 1.03 2.64 21.42
N PRO A 38 1.93 2.89 22.39
CA PRO A 38 3.30 2.41 22.30
C PRO A 38 3.33 0.88 22.07
N ASP A 39 2.20 0.23 22.34
CA ASP A 39 1.92 -1.18 22.21
C ASP A 39 0.80 -1.50 21.20
N LEU A 40 0.75 -0.84 20.04
CA LEU A 40 -0.08 -1.37 18.95
C LEU A 40 0.45 -2.77 18.63
N PRO A 41 -0.35 -3.85 18.82
CA PRO A 41 0.14 -5.20 18.63
C PRO A 41 0.59 -5.36 17.18
N HIS A 42 1.90 -5.52 16.98
CA HIS A 42 2.44 -5.69 15.65
C HIS A 42 2.42 -7.16 15.28
N PHE A 43 1.77 -7.46 14.17
CA PHE A 43 1.74 -8.81 13.64
C PHE A 43 2.99 -9.10 12.81
N LEU A 44 3.70 -10.17 13.16
CA LEU A 44 4.79 -10.74 12.38
C LEU A 44 4.28 -11.93 11.58
N LEU A 45 4.74 -12.08 10.34
CA LEU A 45 4.61 -13.35 9.64
C LEU A 45 5.75 -14.26 10.09
N ARG A 46 5.40 -15.36 10.77
CA ARG A 46 6.31 -16.44 11.12
C ARG A 46 6.32 -17.48 10.02
N PHE A 47 7.48 -17.70 9.44
CA PHE A 47 7.72 -18.72 8.42
C PHE A 47 8.60 -19.84 8.99
N PRO A 48 8.06 -21.04 9.24
CA PRO A 48 8.82 -22.17 9.78
C PRO A 48 9.96 -22.64 8.85
N LEU A 49 11.08 -23.09 9.41
CA LEU A 49 12.21 -23.65 8.66
C LEU A 49 12.26 -25.19 8.67
N SER A 50 11.55 -25.85 9.58
CA SER A 50 11.48 -27.31 9.70
C SER A 50 10.59 -27.96 8.62
N GLN A 51 11.13 -28.89 7.84
CA GLN A 51 10.39 -29.57 6.76
C GLN A 51 9.47 -30.73 7.22
N ASP A 52 9.49 -31.11 8.51
CA ASP A 52 9.00 -32.43 8.94
C ASP A 52 7.64 -32.46 9.64
N THR A 53 6.82 -31.40 9.59
CA THR A 53 5.46 -31.46 10.17
C THR A 53 4.43 -30.65 9.37
N GLU A 54 3.15 -31.04 9.49
CA GLU A 54 1.95 -30.27 9.09
C GLU A 54 2.00 -28.78 9.54
N ASN A 55 2.84 -28.45 10.53
CA ASN A 55 3.13 -27.10 11.02
C ASN A 55 4.10 -26.27 10.15
N TYR A 56 4.41 -26.70 8.92
CA TYR A 56 5.29 -25.93 8.02
C TYR A 56 4.65 -24.65 7.46
N LYS A 57 3.35 -24.45 7.64
CA LYS A 57 2.63 -23.31 7.08
C LYS A 57 2.99 -21.98 7.79
N PRO A 58 3.04 -20.86 7.06
CA PRO A 58 3.33 -19.56 7.66
C PRO A 58 2.12 -19.09 8.48
N THR A 59 2.38 -18.54 9.65
CA THR A 59 1.34 -18.00 10.53
C THR A 59 1.59 -16.52 10.79
N ILE A 60 0.51 -15.76 10.93
CA ILE A 60 0.60 -14.39 11.41
C ILE A 60 0.49 -14.47 12.93
N ARG A 61 1.53 -14.01 13.63
CA ARG A 61 1.61 -14.01 15.10
C ARG A 61 1.77 -12.61 15.65
N TYR A 62 1.40 -12.44 16.91
CA TYR A 62 1.74 -11.27 17.72
C TYR A 62 2.26 -11.76 19.06
N SER A 63 3.36 -11.17 19.53
CA SER A 63 3.90 -11.39 20.87
C SER A 63 4.14 -10.05 21.57
N PRO A 64 3.97 -9.97 22.91
CA PRO A 64 4.34 -8.77 23.66
C PRO A 64 5.78 -8.34 23.35
N GLY A 65 5.97 -7.06 23.02
CA GLY A 65 7.24 -6.50 22.56
C GLY A 65 7.38 -6.37 21.04
N ASP A 66 6.53 -7.05 20.25
CA ASP A 66 6.45 -6.80 18.81
C ASP A 66 5.86 -5.40 18.55
N SER A 67 6.55 -4.59 17.75
CA SER A 67 6.14 -3.21 17.44
C SER A 67 6.24 -2.87 15.94
N VAL A 68 5.41 -1.92 15.51
CA VAL A 68 5.44 -1.36 14.16
C VAL A 68 6.62 -0.40 14.05
N GLN A 69 7.37 -0.47 12.95
CA GLN A 69 8.36 0.57 12.68
C GLN A 69 7.61 1.87 12.33
N PHE A 70 7.78 2.88 13.18
CA PHE A 70 7.19 4.20 12.99
C PHE A 70 8.28 5.27 13.03
N SER A 71 8.44 6.01 11.93
CA SER A 71 9.46 7.05 11.80
C SER A 71 8.83 8.41 11.52
N ILE A 72 9.33 9.45 12.19
CA ILE A 72 8.97 10.85 11.91
C ILE A 72 10.20 11.55 11.33
N TYR A 73 10.00 12.26 10.22
CA TYR A 73 11.01 13.09 9.58
C TYR A 73 10.48 14.49 9.30
N GLU A 74 11.41 15.44 9.23
CA GLU A 74 11.15 16.77 8.69
C GLU A 74 11.93 16.94 7.39
N SER A 75 11.27 17.43 6.35
CA SER A 75 11.90 17.75 5.08
C SER A 75 12.73 19.01 5.19
N SER A 76 14.03 18.88 4.93
CA SER A 76 14.97 20.01 4.79
C SER A 76 14.77 20.79 3.49
N VAL A 77 13.86 20.36 2.62
CA VAL A 77 13.62 20.97 1.31
C VAL A 77 12.32 21.74 1.31
N GLY A 78 12.36 22.94 0.70
CA GLY A 78 11.23 23.86 0.64
C GLY A 78 9.98 23.31 -0.06
N GLY A 79 8.90 24.09 0.01
CA GLY A 79 7.57 23.65 -0.41
C GLY A 79 7.37 23.21 -1.85
N GLU A 80 8.26 23.60 -2.76
CA GLU A 80 8.19 23.22 -4.17
C GLU A 80 8.20 21.70 -4.39
N ILE A 81 8.93 20.95 -3.55
CA ILE A 81 8.91 19.48 -3.62
C ILE A 81 7.54 18.94 -3.22
N PHE A 82 6.94 19.48 -2.16
CA PHE A 82 5.60 19.06 -1.75
C PHE A 82 4.58 19.28 -2.86
N ASP A 83 4.57 20.49 -3.44
CA ASP A 83 3.66 20.87 -4.52
C ASP A 83 3.85 19.97 -5.77
N SER A 84 5.10 19.60 -6.07
CA SER A 84 5.40 18.60 -7.11
C SER A 84 4.83 17.22 -6.75
N LEU A 85 5.04 16.73 -5.54
CA LEU A 85 4.59 15.39 -5.10
C LEU A 85 3.07 15.22 -5.05
N VAL A 86 2.30 16.31 -4.89
CA VAL A 86 0.82 16.25 -4.90
C VAL A 86 0.22 16.52 -6.29
N GLY A 87 1.02 17.03 -7.24
CA GLY A 87 0.57 17.32 -8.61
C GLY A 87 0.12 16.09 -9.40
N ASN A 88 -0.54 16.30 -10.54
CA ASN A 88 -0.95 15.20 -11.45
C ASN A 88 -0.04 15.02 -12.67
N GLN A 89 0.85 15.99 -12.90
CA GLN A 89 1.77 16.01 -14.04
C GLN A 89 2.78 14.83 -13.98
N PRO A 90 3.44 14.50 -15.10
CA PRO A 90 4.56 13.57 -15.10
C PRO A 90 5.66 14.05 -14.17
N ARG A 91 6.07 13.17 -13.25
CA ARG A 91 7.07 13.44 -12.21
C ARG A 91 8.01 12.25 -12.11
N ASP A 92 9.21 12.50 -11.60
CA ASP A 92 10.15 11.43 -11.29
C ASP A 92 9.50 10.43 -10.31
N ALA A 93 9.41 9.15 -10.72
CA ALA A 93 8.86 8.11 -9.87
C ALA A 93 9.78 7.82 -8.68
N ASP A 94 11.09 8.04 -8.84
CA ASP A 94 12.09 7.67 -7.83
C ASP A 94 12.00 8.58 -6.60
N ALA A 95 11.55 9.84 -6.79
CA ALA A 95 11.34 10.80 -5.73
C ALA A 95 10.32 10.37 -4.66
N PHE A 96 9.42 9.41 -4.95
CA PHE A 96 8.41 8.94 -3.99
C PHE A 96 8.96 7.92 -2.99
N TYR A 97 10.07 7.24 -3.31
CA TYR A 97 10.64 6.21 -2.43
C TYR A 97 11.27 6.83 -1.17
N ASP A 98 11.69 8.10 -1.22
CA ASP A 98 12.16 8.86 -0.07
C ASP A 98 11.10 9.00 1.04
N TYR A 99 9.82 8.93 0.66
CA TYR A 99 8.67 9.10 1.57
C TYR A 99 7.95 7.80 1.89
N THR A 100 8.55 6.66 1.53
CA THR A 100 7.97 5.34 1.74
C THR A 100 8.92 4.54 2.65
N PRO A 101 8.46 4.07 3.83
CA PRO A 101 9.33 3.32 4.73
C PRO A 101 9.70 1.98 4.11
N GLN A 102 10.87 1.44 4.43
CA GLN A 102 11.20 0.05 4.08
C GLN A 102 10.76 -0.87 5.22
N LEU A 103 10.29 -2.07 4.89
CA LEU A 103 10.09 -3.09 5.92
C LEU A 103 11.45 -3.47 6.51
N PRO A 104 11.56 -3.61 7.84
CA PRO A 104 12.79 -4.06 8.47
C PRO A 104 13.24 -5.44 7.95
N PRO A 105 14.55 -5.73 8.01
CA PRO A 105 15.09 -7.01 7.58
C PRO A 105 14.41 -8.20 8.25
N VAL A 106 14.40 -9.33 7.55
CA VAL A 106 13.91 -10.61 8.08
C VAL A 106 14.74 -11.00 9.30
N ILE A 107 14.07 -11.29 10.41
CA ILE A 107 14.72 -11.85 11.60
C ILE A 107 14.81 -13.36 11.39
N THR A 108 16.00 -13.93 11.54
CA THR A 108 16.20 -15.38 11.44
C THR A 108 16.39 -15.94 12.84
N GLU A 109 15.48 -16.82 13.23
CA GLU A 109 15.50 -17.60 14.47
C GLU A 109 15.86 -19.06 14.15
N PRO A 110 16.23 -19.89 15.15
CA PRO A 110 16.65 -21.27 14.91
C PRO A 110 15.62 -22.12 14.17
N ASP A 111 14.33 -21.92 14.42
CA ASP A 111 13.22 -22.73 13.88
C ASP A 111 12.38 -22.00 12.83
N CYS A 112 12.55 -20.68 12.67
CA CYS A 112 11.71 -19.87 11.80
C CYS A 112 12.37 -18.58 11.31
N LYS A 113 11.74 -17.94 10.32
CA LYS A 113 12.00 -16.57 9.89
C LYS A 113 10.82 -15.70 10.26
N LEU A 114 11.06 -14.49 10.73
CA LEU A 114 10.03 -13.52 11.08
C LEU A 114 10.12 -12.32 10.15
N ILE A 115 8.98 -11.98 9.56
CA ILE A 115 8.84 -10.87 8.62
C ILE A 115 7.90 -9.83 9.22
N ARG A 116 8.34 -8.57 9.26
CA ARG A 116 7.48 -7.46 9.66
C ARG A 116 6.46 -7.15 8.59
N LEU A 117 5.22 -6.94 9.01
CA LEU A 117 4.08 -6.81 8.10
C LEU A 117 3.73 -5.36 7.80
N LEU A 118 4.17 -4.40 8.62
CA LEU A 118 3.83 -2.98 8.48
C LEU A 118 4.99 -2.07 8.92
N ALA A 119 5.21 -1.01 8.16
CA ALA A 119 6.06 0.12 8.53
C ALA A 119 5.37 1.43 8.11
N VAL A 120 5.55 2.47 8.92
CA VAL A 120 4.92 3.78 8.74
C VAL A 120 5.98 4.88 8.83
N GLN A 121 5.90 5.85 7.93
CA GLN A 121 6.72 7.04 7.91
C GLN A 121 5.83 8.28 7.85
N VAL A 122 6.07 9.24 8.72
CA VAL A 122 5.43 10.56 8.67
C VAL A 122 6.50 11.59 8.33
N THR A 123 6.33 12.30 7.22
CA THR A 123 7.27 13.34 6.78
C THR A 123 6.58 14.69 6.75
N LEU A 124 7.05 15.62 7.58
CA LEU A 124 6.57 17.00 7.63
C LEU A 124 7.27 17.85 6.57
N PHE A 125 6.49 18.66 5.85
CA PHE A 125 6.99 19.72 4.98
C PHE A 125 6.60 21.07 5.59
N PRO A 126 7.54 21.78 6.24
CA PRO A 126 7.26 23.00 6.97
C PRO A 126 6.48 24.02 6.15
N GLY A 127 5.35 24.50 6.71
CA GLY A 127 4.48 25.50 6.08
C GLY A 127 3.68 25.00 4.86
N ARG A 128 3.65 23.69 4.57
CA ARG A 128 3.02 23.15 3.35
C ARG A 128 2.11 21.96 3.59
N GLY A 129 2.60 20.92 4.27
CA GLY A 129 1.80 19.73 4.50
C GLY A 129 2.56 18.56 5.11
N VAL A 130 1.91 17.40 5.15
CA VAL A 130 2.44 16.16 5.72
C VAL A 130 2.24 15.03 4.72
N CYS A 131 3.26 14.20 4.56
CA CYS A 131 3.20 12.95 3.82
C CYS A 131 3.21 11.78 4.81
N VAL A 132 2.28 10.83 4.64
CA VAL A 132 2.23 9.58 5.41
C VAL A 132 2.51 8.43 4.46
N GLY A 133 3.72 7.87 4.55
CA GLY A 133 4.14 6.67 3.85
C GLY A 133 3.78 5.43 4.64
N VAL A 134 3.17 4.45 3.96
CA VAL A 134 2.82 3.15 4.56
C VAL A 134 3.35 2.06 3.66
N THR A 135 4.08 1.13 4.25
CA THR A 135 4.56 -0.07 3.56
C THR A 135 4.09 -1.29 4.32
N ASN A 136 3.48 -2.23 3.60
CA ASN A 136 2.94 -3.44 4.18
C ASN A 136 3.31 -4.67 3.34
N HIS A 137 3.37 -5.82 3.99
CA HIS A 137 3.59 -7.09 3.30
C HIS A 137 2.25 -7.71 2.90
N HIS A 138 2.06 -7.94 1.60
CA HIS A 138 0.75 -8.28 1.01
C HIS A 138 0.15 -9.63 1.49
N SER A 139 0.93 -10.46 2.20
CA SER A 139 0.39 -11.67 2.86
C SER A 139 -0.53 -11.35 4.05
N ALA A 140 -0.43 -10.15 4.61
CA ALA A 140 -1.21 -9.73 5.78
C ALA A 140 -2.58 -9.19 5.41
N ASP A 141 -2.70 -8.60 4.23
CA ASP A 141 -3.85 -7.79 3.87
C ASP A 141 -4.12 -7.76 2.36
N ASP A 142 -5.33 -7.32 2.04
CA ASP A 142 -5.73 -6.87 0.73
C ASP A 142 -5.98 -5.36 0.76
N ALA A 143 -6.26 -4.78 -0.42
CA ALA A 143 -6.53 -3.34 -0.55
C ALA A 143 -7.65 -2.84 0.39
N SER A 144 -8.68 -3.65 0.62
CA SER A 144 -9.79 -3.25 1.50
C SER A 144 -9.41 -3.29 2.97
N SER A 145 -8.59 -4.25 3.38
CA SER A 145 -8.07 -4.37 4.74
C SER A 145 -7.12 -3.23 5.09
N ILE A 146 -6.15 -2.88 4.23
CA ILE A 146 -5.22 -1.77 4.50
C ILE A 146 -5.93 -0.40 4.48
N VAL A 147 -6.87 -0.18 3.55
CA VAL A 147 -7.70 1.05 3.54
C VAL A 147 -8.58 1.13 4.78
N GLY A 148 -9.16 0.00 5.21
CA GLY A 148 -9.92 -0.10 6.46
C GLY A 148 -9.07 0.28 7.67
N PHE A 149 -7.85 -0.27 7.76
CA PHE A 149 -6.88 0.06 8.80
C PHE A 149 -6.55 1.57 8.83
N VAL A 150 -6.22 2.18 7.68
CA VAL A 150 -5.89 3.61 7.61
C VAL A 150 -7.09 4.48 8.01
N ARG A 151 -8.31 4.11 7.60
CA ARG A 151 -9.53 4.82 8.01
C ARG A 151 -9.78 4.73 9.51
N ALA A 152 -9.61 3.54 10.07
CA ALA A 152 -9.78 3.27 11.50
C ALA A 152 -8.73 4.02 12.33
N TRP A 153 -7.47 4.01 11.89
CA TRP A 153 -6.39 4.80 12.47
C TRP A 153 -6.69 6.29 12.43
N ALA A 154 -7.10 6.82 11.27
CA ALA A 154 -7.48 8.22 11.14
C ALA A 154 -8.70 8.60 12.00
N SER A 155 -9.67 7.69 12.17
CA SER A 155 -10.81 7.90 13.05
C SER A 155 -10.38 7.96 14.51
N ALA A 156 -9.57 7.00 14.97
CA ALA A 156 -9.03 6.98 16.31
C ALA A 156 -8.22 8.25 16.64
N CYS A 157 -7.42 8.74 15.69
CA CYS A 157 -6.71 10.02 15.85
C CYS A 157 -7.64 11.23 15.98
N ARG A 158 -8.82 11.21 15.33
CA ARG A 158 -9.79 12.33 15.37
C ARG A 158 -10.68 12.31 16.61
N SER A 159 -11.23 11.16 16.97
CA SER A 159 -12.24 11.03 18.03
C SER A 159 -11.71 10.44 19.33
N GLY A 160 -10.48 9.93 19.36
CA GLY A 160 -9.94 9.17 20.48
C GLY A 160 -10.57 7.77 20.63
N SER A 161 -11.44 7.36 19.70
CA SER A 161 -12.18 6.10 19.74
C SER A 161 -12.16 5.39 18.38
N LEU A 162 -12.14 4.06 18.42
CA LEU A 162 -12.19 3.22 17.23
C LEU A 162 -13.65 3.06 16.78
N GLU A 163 -14.17 4.04 16.06
CA GLU A 163 -15.53 3.97 15.54
C GLU A 163 -15.60 3.20 14.20
N ASN A 164 -16.42 2.14 14.19
CA ASN A 164 -17.13 1.61 13.01
C ASN A 164 -16.49 0.59 12.06
N ALA A 165 -15.39 -0.10 12.40
CA ALA A 165 -15.06 -1.37 11.74
C ALA A 165 -14.06 -2.18 12.54
N ARG A 166 -14.54 -3.13 13.35
CA ARG A 166 -13.64 -4.14 13.94
C ARG A 166 -13.24 -5.12 12.83
N PRO A 167 -11.95 -5.41 12.65
CA PRO A 167 -11.52 -6.45 11.71
C PRO A 167 -12.10 -7.80 12.13
N VAL A 168 -12.54 -8.58 11.15
CA VAL A 168 -12.98 -9.97 11.36
C VAL A 168 -11.77 -10.87 11.17
N PHE A 169 -11.33 -11.51 12.25
CA PHE A 169 -10.18 -12.43 12.24
C PHE A 169 -10.59 -13.90 12.05
N ASP A 170 -11.89 -14.20 12.13
CA ASP A 170 -12.40 -15.57 11.93
C ASP A 170 -12.20 -16.00 10.47
N ARG A 171 -11.22 -16.87 10.26
CA ARG A 171 -10.92 -17.47 8.96
C ARG A 171 -11.86 -18.61 8.59
N GLY A 172 -12.68 -19.10 9.53
CA GLY A 172 -13.71 -20.12 9.26
C GLY A 172 -14.79 -19.65 8.28
N LEU A 173 -14.92 -18.34 8.08
CA LEU A 173 -15.79 -17.75 7.06
C LEU A 173 -15.29 -18.01 5.63
N ILE A 174 -14.01 -18.36 5.45
CA ILE A 174 -13.44 -18.72 4.16
C ILE A 174 -13.66 -20.21 3.96
N VAL A 175 -14.68 -20.55 3.16
CA VAL A 175 -15.02 -21.94 2.86
C VAL A 175 -14.13 -22.44 1.72
N ASP A 176 -13.35 -23.49 1.97
CA ASP A 176 -12.73 -24.34 0.94
C ASP A 176 -13.39 -25.73 0.98
N PRO A 177 -14.49 -25.94 0.23
CA PRO A 177 -15.22 -27.21 0.26
C PRO A 177 -14.37 -28.42 -0.14
N SER A 178 -13.32 -28.20 -0.92
CA SER A 178 -12.43 -29.26 -1.38
C SER A 178 -11.30 -29.55 -0.39
N GLY A 179 -10.93 -28.58 0.45
CA GLY A 179 -9.70 -28.60 1.25
C GLY A 179 -8.40 -28.63 0.42
N ARG A 180 -8.50 -28.51 -0.91
CA ARG A 180 -7.39 -28.66 -1.85
C ARG A 180 -6.78 -27.33 -2.26
N LEU A 181 -7.47 -26.22 -2.05
CA LEU A 181 -7.03 -24.92 -2.51
C LEU A 181 -5.82 -24.46 -1.69
N GLU A 182 -5.92 -24.57 -0.37
CA GLU A 182 -4.85 -24.19 0.55
C GLU A 182 -3.57 -25.01 0.30
N SER A 183 -3.71 -26.34 0.17
CA SER A 183 -2.58 -27.23 -0.09
C SER A 183 -1.94 -26.98 -1.46
N ALA A 184 -2.74 -26.79 -2.51
CA ALA A 184 -2.23 -26.51 -3.86
C ALA A 184 -1.42 -25.19 -3.92
N TYR A 185 -1.93 -24.12 -3.32
CA TYR A 185 -1.19 -22.85 -3.27
C TYR A 185 0.03 -22.94 -2.37
N TRP A 186 -0.06 -23.67 -1.26
CA TRP A 186 1.10 -23.88 -0.39
C TRP A 186 2.22 -24.65 -1.08
N ASP A 187 1.89 -25.71 -1.83
CA ASP A 187 2.84 -26.46 -2.64
C ASP A 187 3.55 -25.61 -3.69
N GLN A 188 2.85 -24.62 -4.27
CA GLN A 188 3.48 -23.63 -5.14
C GLN A 188 4.40 -22.70 -4.35
N MET A 189 3.92 -22.16 -3.22
CA MET A 189 4.65 -21.20 -2.41
C MET A 189 5.96 -21.75 -1.85
N LYS A 190 6.01 -23.05 -1.49
CA LYS A 190 7.25 -23.73 -1.03
C LYS A 190 8.40 -23.64 -2.03
N ARG A 191 8.11 -23.42 -3.32
CA ARG A 191 9.12 -23.29 -4.38
C ARG A 191 9.61 -21.84 -4.55
N VAL A 192 8.96 -20.87 -3.90
CA VAL A 192 9.32 -19.46 -3.98
C VAL A 192 10.23 -19.09 -2.81
N PRO A 193 11.45 -18.61 -3.06
CA PRO A 193 12.34 -18.22 -1.98
C PRO A 193 11.79 -16.99 -1.25
N LEU A 194 11.90 -16.99 0.08
CA LEU A 194 11.55 -15.83 0.91
C LEU A 194 12.66 -14.78 0.81
N THR A 195 12.52 -13.88 -0.15
CA THR A 195 13.43 -12.76 -0.33
C THR A 195 12.65 -11.46 -0.21
N LEU A 196 13.02 -10.63 0.78
CA LEU A 196 12.67 -9.22 0.76
C LEU A 196 13.67 -8.54 -0.17
N SER A 197 13.38 -8.56 -1.48
CA SER A 197 14.24 -7.83 -2.42
C SER A 197 13.92 -6.34 -2.34
N PRO A 198 14.92 -5.47 -2.11
CA PRO A 198 14.72 -4.05 -2.34
C PRO A 198 14.35 -3.84 -3.81
N PHE A 199 13.49 -2.86 -4.07
CA PHE A 199 13.20 -2.45 -5.44
C PHE A 199 14.45 -1.77 -6.01
N PRO A 200 14.96 -2.18 -7.19
CA PRO A 200 16.16 -1.58 -7.74
C PRO A 200 15.90 -0.09 -8.05
N LEU A 201 16.76 0.77 -7.52
CA LEU A 201 16.77 2.21 -7.78
C LEU A 201 18.10 2.62 -8.42
N PRO A 202 18.11 3.61 -9.34
CA PRO A 202 16.93 4.32 -9.87
C PRO A 202 16.10 3.47 -10.83
N THR A 203 14.79 3.72 -10.91
CA THR A 203 13.91 3.08 -11.90
C THR A 203 13.95 3.79 -13.25
N ASN A 204 14.34 5.07 -13.27
CA ASN A 204 14.24 5.95 -14.44
C ASN A 204 12.83 5.99 -15.05
N ARG A 205 11.80 5.91 -14.20
CA ARG A 205 10.39 5.95 -14.60
C ARG A 205 9.76 7.28 -14.22
N VAL A 206 8.68 7.60 -14.92
CA VAL A 206 7.81 8.73 -14.57
C VAL A 206 6.48 8.25 -14.02
N ARG A 207 5.94 8.98 -13.04
CA ARG A 207 4.61 8.80 -12.47
C ARG A 207 3.73 9.97 -12.86
N ALA A 208 2.54 9.69 -13.40
CA ALA A 208 1.52 10.69 -13.73
C ALA A 208 0.13 10.19 -13.31
N THR A 209 -0.78 11.12 -13.02
CA THR A 209 -2.15 10.81 -12.61
C THR A 209 -3.13 11.33 -13.66
N TYR A 210 -3.98 10.45 -14.19
CA TYR A 210 -5.00 10.79 -15.17
C TYR A 210 -6.38 10.76 -14.54
N ILE A 211 -7.08 11.89 -14.56
CA ILE A 211 -8.42 12.01 -13.99
C ILE A 211 -9.48 11.68 -15.05
N PHE A 212 -10.32 10.70 -14.75
CA PHE A 212 -11.49 10.36 -15.56
C PHE A 212 -12.74 11.00 -14.96
N TYR A 213 -13.14 12.14 -15.54
CA TYR A 213 -14.37 12.81 -15.14
C TYR A 213 -15.62 12.01 -15.53
N ARG A 214 -16.68 12.13 -14.71
CA ARG A 214 -17.97 11.45 -14.90
C ARG A 214 -18.51 11.59 -16.31
N ALA A 215 -18.57 12.82 -16.86
CA ALA A 215 -19.09 13.06 -18.20
C ALA A 215 -18.33 12.29 -19.29
N ARG A 216 -17.00 12.17 -19.16
CA ARG A 216 -16.18 11.40 -20.10
C ARG A 216 -16.42 9.90 -19.96
N ILE A 217 -16.58 9.39 -18.74
CA ILE A 217 -16.92 7.99 -18.49
C ILE A 217 -18.29 7.66 -19.08
N GLU A 218 -19.30 8.50 -18.87
CA GLU A 218 -20.63 8.26 -19.45
C GLU A 218 -20.59 8.28 -20.97
N LYS A 219 -19.90 9.25 -21.59
CA LYS A 219 -19.70 9.26 -23.04
C LYS A 219 -19.01 7.99 -23.57
N LEU A 220 -18.05 7.44 -22.83
CA LEU A 220 -17.42 6.16 -23.19
C LEU A 220 -18.41 5.00 -23.12
N LYS A 221 -19.24 4.93 -22.08
CA LYS A 221 -20.28 3.90 -21.95
C LYS A 221 -21.32 4.01 -23.07
N ASP A 222 -21.81 5.22 -23.35
CA ASP A 222 -22.78 5.48 -24.41
C ASP A 222 -22.22 5.07 -25.78
N SER A 223 -20.95 5.39 -26.04
CA SER A 223 -20.27 4.98 -27.28
C SER A 223 -20.17 3.46 -27.42
N VAL A 224 -19.91 2.73 -26.32
CA VAL A 224 -19.89 1.26 -26.34
C VAL A 224 -21.28 0.71 -26.68
N VAL A 225 -22.34 1.23 -26.05
CA VAL A 225 -23.71 0.80 -26.32
C VAL A 225 -24.13 1.14 -27.76
N ALA A 226 -23.77 2.32 -28.27
CA ALA A 226 -24.11 2.72 -29.63
C ALA A 226 -23.42 1.85 -30.70
N ASN A 227 -22.16 1.48 -30.47
CA ASN A 227 -21.37 0.71 -31.46
C ASN A 227 -21.53 -0.81 -31.34
N LEU A 228 -21.83 -1.32 -30.14
CA LEU A 228 -21.88 -2.76 -29.86
C LEU A 228 -23.25 -3.21 -29.33
N GLY A 229 -24.25 -2.33 -29.26
CA GLY A 229 -25.60 -2.65 -28.82
C GLY A 229 -26.31 -3.68 -29.71
N PHE A 230 -25.92 -3.78 -30.99
CA PHE A 230 -26.40 -4.85 -31.88
C PHE A 230 -25.87 -6.24 -31.49
N MET A 231 -24.81 -6.32 -30.67
CA MET A 231 -24.24 -7.57 -30.17
C MET A 231 -24.84 -8.02 -28.81
N GLY A 232 -25.87 -7.33 -28.31
CA GLY A 232 -26.53 -7.69 -27.05
C GLY A 232 -25.69 -7.45 -25.79
N LEU A 233 -24.67 -6.59 -25.85
CA LEU A 233 -23.86 -6.26 -24.69
C LEU A 233 -24.55 -5.23 -23.79
N ASP A 234 -24.63 -5.53 -22.50
CA ASP A 234 -25.11 -4.60 -21.48
C ASP A 234 -24.20 -3.36 -21.37
N ARG A 235 -24.79 -2.26 -20.89
CA ARG A 235 -24.05 -1.02 -20.60
C ARG A 235 -22.91 -1.32 -19.61
N PRO A 236 -21.64 -1.03 -19.94
CA PRO A 236 -20.51 -1.38 -19.08
C PRO A 236 -20.48 -0.52 -17.81
N SER A 237 -19.94 -1.09 -16.73
CA SER A 237 -19.66 -0.34 -15.50
C SER A 237 -18.61 0.76 -15.72
N SER A 238 -18.58 1.78 -14.85
CA SER A 238 -17.56 2.85 -14.91
C SER A 238 -16.14 2.28 -14.87
N PHE A 239 -15.92 1.24 -14.06
CA PHE A 239 -14.63 0.58 -13.92
C PHE A 239 -14.21 -0.10 -15.24
N VAL A 240 -15.12 -0.84 -15.88
CA VAL A 240 -14.84 -1.51 -17.16
C VAL A 240 -14.55 -0.48 -18.25
N ALA A 241 -15.35 0.58 -18.35
CA ALA A 241 -15.15 1.63 -19.34
C ALA A 241 -13.80 2.36 -19.18
N ALA A 242 -13.43 2.71 -17.94
CA ALA A 242 -12.15 3.35 -17.65
C ALA A 242 -10.95 2.41 -17.91
N SER A 243 -11.06 1.14 -17.52
CA SER A 243 -10.01 0.13 -17.72
C SER A 243 -9.77 -0.15 -19.20
N ALA A 244 -10.84 -0.31 -19.99
CA ALA A 244 -10.75 -0.48 -21.44
C ALA A 244 -10.11 0.74 -22.11
N HIS A 245 -10.48 1.96 -21.71
CA HIS A 245 -9.86 3.18 -22.23
C HIS A 245 -8.38 3.25 -21.91
N THR A 246 -7.99 2.95 -20.66
CA THR A 246 -6.59 2.93 -20.23
C THR A 246 -5.79 1.90 -21.00
N ARG A 247 -6.31 0.66 -21.14
CA ARG A 247 -5.66 -0.39 -21.94
C ARG A 247 -5.46 0.05 -23.39
N TYR A 248 -6.50 0.59 -24.02
CA TYR A 248 -6.43 1.07 -25.39
C TYR A 248 -5.37 2.16 -25.54
N ARG A 249 -5.38 3.17 -24.65
CA ARG A 249 -4.39 4.25 -24.65
C ARG A 249 -2.96 3.73 -24.45
N SER A 250 -2.75 2.85 -23.48
CA SER A 250 -1.43 2.25 -23.22
C SER A 250 -0.94 1.43 -24.40
N LYS A 251 -1.82 0.65 -25.05
CA LYS A 251 -1.49 -0.09 -26.27
C LYS A 251 -1.02 0.86 -27.38
N CYS A 252 -1.73 1.97 -27.60
CA CYS A 252 -1.35 2.98 -28.58
C CYS A 252 -0.03 3.68 -28.25
N LEU A 253 0.20 4.00 -26.96
CA LEU A 253 1.41 4.68 -26.50
C LEU A 253 2.67 3.81 -26.65
N ILE A 254 2.58 2.53 -26.27
CA ILE A 254 3.71 1.60 -26.27
C ILE A 254 3.87 0.91 -27.64
N LYS A 255 2.90 1.08 -28.55
CA LYS A 255 2.89 0.49 -29.90
C LYS A 255 3.06 -1.05 -29.89
N VAL A 256 2.35 -1.72 -28.99
CA VAL A 256 2.38 -3.18 -28.88
C VAL A 256 1.14 -3.83 -29.50
N ASN A 257 1.31 -5.01 -30.09
CA ASN A 257 0.20 -5.76 -30.70
C ASN A 257 -0.75 -6.34 -29.65
N THR A 258 -0.19 -6.80 -28.52
CA THR A 258 -0.94 -7.40 -27.42
C THR A 258 -0.55 -6.74 -26.11
N LEU A 259 -1.57 -6.32 -25.35
CA LEU A 259 -1.42 -5.83 -23.98
C LEU A 259 -2.41 -6.59 -23.11
N LEU A 260 -1.89 -7.35 -22.13
CA LEU A 260 -2.69 -7.99 -21.10
C LEU A 260 -2.95 -6.99 -19.97
N LEU A 261 -4.21 -6.89 -19.53
CA LEU A 261 -4.59 -6.11 -18.35
C LEU A 261 -5.18 -7.09 -17.33
N THR A 262 -4.56 -7.17 -16.17
CA THR A 262 -5.04 -7.97 -15.03
C THR A 262 -5.66 -7.04 -13.99
N VAL A 263 -6.78 -7.46 -13.40
CA VAL A 263 -7.52 -6.69 -12.39
C VAL A 263 -7.86 -7.63 -11.23
N PRO A 264 -7.46 -7.32 -9.98
CA PRO A 264 -7.92 -8.06 -8.82
C PRO A 264 -9.38 -7.72 -8.49
N LEU A 265 -10.17 -8.73 -8.12
CA LEU A 265 -11.54 -8.57 -7.64
C LEU A 265 -11.62 -8.94 -6.16
N SER A 266 -12.38 -8.16 -5.38
CA SER A 266 -12.65 -8.51 -3.99
C SER A 266 -13.78 -9.54 -3.93
N HIS A 267 -13.53 -10.66 -3.27
CA HIS A 267 -14.52 -11.72 -3.08
C HIS A 267 -15.24 -11.64 -1.73
N LYS A 268 -15.01 -10.60 -0.93
CA LYS A 268 -15.61 -10.47 0.42
C LYS A 268 -17.13 -10.43 0.40
N ALA A 269 -17.74 -9.87 -0.65
CA ALA A 269 -19.20 -9.86 -0.80
C ALA A 269 -19.79 -11.28 -0.97
N SER A 270 -19.00 -12.24 -1.47
CA SER A 270 -19.40 -13.64 -1.62
C SER A 270 -19.24 -14.45 -0.32
N LEU A 271 -18.63 -13.87 0.73
CA LEU A 271 -18.43 -14.53 2.03
C LEU A 271 -19.59 -14.28 3.00
N VAL A 272 -20.51 -13.36 2.70
CA VAL A 272 -21.67 -13.11 3.56
C VAL A 272 -22.72 -14.18 3.25
N PRO A 273 -23.13 -15.01 4.24
CA PRO A 273 -24.21 -15.96 4.04
C PRO A 273 -25.48 -15.18 3.66
N SER A 274 -26.20 -15.66 2.66
CA SER A 274 -27.48 -15.12 2.17
C SER A 274 -28.63 -15.14 3.18
N ASN A 275 -28.37 -15.47 4.45
CA ASN A 275 -29.37 -15.66 5.51
C ASN A 275 -29.33 -14.57 6.60
N LEU A 276 -28.72 -13.41 6.32
CA LEU A 276 -28.83 -12.22 7.18
C LEU A 276 -29.51 -11.11 6.38
N SER A 277 -30.83 -11.26 6.16
CA SER A 277 -31.76 -10.22 5.73
C SER A 277 -32.96 -10.20 6.67
#